data_AF-A0A9P6ZYA8-F1
#
_entry.id   AF-A0A9P6ZYA8-F1
#
_cell.length_a   1.000
_cell.length_b   1.000
_cell.length_c   1.000
_cell.angle_alpha   90.00
_cell.angle_beta   90.00
_cell.angle_gamma   90.00
#
_symmetry.space_group_name_H-M   'P 1'
#
loop_
_entity.id
_entity.type
_entity.pdbx_description
1 polymer ?
#
loop_
_entity_poly.entity_id
_entity_poly.type
_entity_poly.pdbx_seq_one_letter_code
_entity_poly.pdbx_strand_id
1 'polypeptide(L)'
;MPPIAKRRKLSDLTVGDTTELLYKLEELCSNLDEGDEDLPAGLIDKLQELRDKLEDVKYTSFSKVDPMTLLSLKISSGPLFLISDKRREVLGLAETPGCLPIDTTRFLISLVRGHVATVTEAGCRILINMLLLRVVSVMCLGDMTVNIIPEFPLPRTTFKRDSGKCSFSGVVDFLVTKLPARYTDYLMGDPTTALGNSGYIGGPTTSNIFEAKRDNVRAALPQAAVAAASYCQLQGLFAVRGVVTSGEQWVFFVYERHTDGTGLVQSSPEYTLGQNLEGLALILGLLRDSIDNATSSDHTFFTTT
;
A
#
# COMPACT_ATOMS: atom_id res chain seq x y z
N MET A 1 43.59 27.95 -32.67
CA MET A 1 42.55 27.71 -31.65
C MET A 1 41.93 26.35 -31.91
N PRO A 2 41.89 25.43 -30.93
CA PRO A 2 41.15 24.20 -31.09
C PRO A 2 39.65 24.52 -31.23
N PRO A 3 38.87 23.73 -31.98
CA PRO A 3 37.44 23.96 -32.10
C PRO A 3 36.79 23.77 -30.72
N ILE A 4 36.05 24.76 -30.26
CA ILE A 4 35.23 24.68 -29.06
C ILE A 4 34.17 23.60 -29.33
N ALA A 5 34.29 22.44 -28.67
CA ALA A 5 33.32 21.37 -28.78
C ALA A 5 31.93 21.90 -28.38
N LYS A 6 30.96 21.83 -29.29
CA LYS A 6 29.57 22.18 -28.99
C LYS A 6 29.10 21.29 -27.84
N ARG A 7 28.60 21.91 -26.76
CA ARG A 7 27.92 21.19 -25.66
C ARG A 7 26.82 20.31 -26.26
N ARG A 8 26.95 19.00 -26.08
CA ARG A 8 25.89 18.03 -26.44
C ARG A 8 24.64 18.37 -25.66
N LYS A 9 23.49 18.36 -26.33
CA LYS A 9 22.19 18.51 -25.68
C LYS A 9 21.76 17.14 -25.14
N LEU A 10 20.91 17.13 -24.11
CA LEU A 10 20.31 15.90 -23.58
C LEU A 10 19.57 15.09 -24.66
N SER A 11 18.99 15.77 -25.65
CA SER A 11 18.34 15.17 -26.82
C SER A 11 19.28 14.37 -27.73
N ASP A 12 20.60 14.52 -27.57
CA ASP A 12 21.60 13.89 -28.42
C ASP A 12 22.13 12.57 -27.80
N LEU A 13 21.64 12.20 -26.61
CA LEU A 13 22.03 10.97 -25.93
C LEU A 13 21.38 9.75 -26.59
N THR A 14 22.18 8.70 -26.80
CA THR A 14 21.64 7.42 -27.24
C THR A 14 20.92 6.71 -26.08
N VAL A 15 20.04 5.75 -26.40
CA VAL A 15 19.39 4.91 -25.37
C VAL A 15 20.43 4.24 -24.45
N GLY A 16 21.59 3.85 -25.00
CA GLY A 16 22.70 3.30 -24.22
C GLY A 16 23.30 4.32 -23.25
N ASP A 17 23.58 5.54 -23.73
CA ASP A 17 24.13 6.61 -22.90
C ASP A 17 23.17 7.00 -21.76
N THR A 18 21.87 7.07 -22.06
CA THR A 18 20.83 7.38 -21.08
C THR A 18 20.72 6.29 -20.02
N THR A 19 20.82 5.01 -20.42
CA THR A 19 20.75 3.88 -19.49
C THR A 19 21.96 3.87 -18.55
N GLU A 20 23.16 4.10 -19.07
CA GLU A 20 24.39 4.19 -18.27
C GLU A 20 24.35 5.39 -17.30
N LEU A 21 23.88 6.54 -17.77
CA LEU A 21 23.70 7.73 -16.93
C LEU A 21 22.72 7.49 -15.79
N LEU A 22 21.60 6.81 -16.05
CA LEU A 22 20.61 6.48 -15.02
C LEU A 22 21.17 5.50 -13.99
N TYR A 23 21.92 4.48 -14.43
CA TYR A 23 22.60 3.54 -13.53
C TYR A 23 23.59 4.26 -12.62
N LYS A 24 24.41 5.17 -13.18
CA LYS A 24 25.38 5.96 -12.42
C LYS A 24 24.73 6.96 -11.46
N LEU A 25 23.59 7.55 -11.86
CA LEU A 25 22.79 8.41 -11.00
C LEU A 25 22.21 7.63 -9.81
N GLU A 26 21.73 6.41 -10.03
CA GLU A 26 21.20 5.55 -8.98
C GLU A 26 22.30 5.10 -8.01
N GLU A 27 23.46 4.66 -8.54
CA GLU A 27 24.65 4.36 -7.74
C GLU A 27 25.09 5.57 -6.90
N LEU A 28 25.07 6.77 -7.47
CA LEU A 28 25.41 8.00 -6.75
C LEU A 28 24.39 8.29 -5.64
N CYS A 29 23.09 8.26 -5.95
CA CYS A 29 22.04 8.51 -4.97
C CYS A 29 22.05 7.51 -3.81
N SER A 30 22.31 6.23 -4.07
CA SER A 30 22.40 5.20 -3.02
C SER A 30 23.61 5.37 -2.11
N ASN A 31 24.64 6.12 -2.53
CA ASN A 31 25.81 6.44 -1.73
C ASN A 31 25.68 7.77 -0.96
N LEU A 32 24.60 8.54 -1.18
CA LEU A 32 24.32 9.76 -0.44
C LEU A 32 23.44 9.43 0.76
N ASP A 33 23.87 9.82 1.96
CA ASP A 33 23.07 9.70 3.18
C ASP A 33 22.16 10.93 3.30
N GLU A 34 20.84 10.74 3.31
CA GLU A 34 19.87 11.83 3.45
C GLU A 34 20.00 12.60 4.78
N GLY A 35 20.69 12.03 5.77
CA GLY A 35 21.00 12.66 7.05
C GLY A 35 22.33 13.41 7.13
N ASP A 36 23.11 13.44 6.05
CA ASP A 36 24.42 14.11 6.05
C ASP A 36 24.26 15.64 5.95
N GLU A 37 24.56 16.35 7.05
CA GLU A 37 24.48 17.80 7.16
C GLU A 37 25.46 18.54 6.23
N ASP A 38 26.49 17.86 5.71
CA ASP A 38 27.46 18.43 4.78
C ASP A 38 26.95 18.44 3.32
N LEU A 39 25.79 17.83 3.04
CA LEU A 39 25.24 17.83 1.68
C LEU A 39 24.68 19.20 1.28
N PRO A 40 24.97 19.67 0.05
CA PRO A 40 24.37 20.90 -0.46
C PRO A 40 22.84 20.82 -0.44
N ALA A 41 22.20 21.81 0.16
CA ALA A 41 20.74 21.91 0.19
C ALA A 41 20.14 21.81 -1.23
N GLY A 42 19.21 20.88 -1.42
CA GLY A 42 18.54 20.62 -2.70
C GLY A 42 19.35 19.84 -3.73
N LEU A 43 20.51 19.25 -3.36
CA LEU A 43 21.26 18.37 -4.26
C LEU A 43 20.42 17.15 -4.67
N ILE A 44 19.76 16.50 -3.71
CA ILE A 44 18.91 15.34 -3.96
C ILE A 44 17.75 15.71 -4.90
N ASP A 45 17.12 16.86 -4.68
CA ASP A 45 16.05 17.38 -5.56
C ASP A 45 16.55 17.57 -7.00
N LYS A 46 17.77 18.08 -7.19
CA LYS A 46 18.36 18.27 -8.52
C LYS A 46 18.80 16.98 -9.19
N LEU A 47 19.31 16.01 -8.43
CA LEU A 47 19.63 14.68 -8.95
C LEU A 47 18.34 13.98 -9.42
N GLN A 48 17.25 14.12 -8.66
CA GLN A 48 15.95 13.64 -9.06
C GLN A 48 15.43 14.36 -10.32
N GLU A 49 15.59 15.68 -10.43
CA GLU A 49 15.22 16.44 -11.63
C GLU A 49 16.01 16.01 -12.88
N LEU A 50 17.31 15.71 -12.73
CA LEU A 50 18.15 15.22 -13.81
C LEU A 50 17.74 13.81 -14.25
N ARG A 51 17.44 12.93 -13.29
CA ARG A 51 16.91 11.59 -13.54
C ARG A 51 15.60 11.66 -14.31
N ASP A 52 14.67 12.52 -13.87
CA ASP A 52 13.37 12.71 -14.51
C ASP A 52 13.48 13.25 -15.96
N LYS A 53 14.54 14.01 -16.27
CA LYS A 53 14.83 14.49 -17.64
C LYS A 53 15.48 13.43 -18.53
N LEU A 54 16.19 12.49 -17.94
CA LEU A 54 16.83 11.38 -18.64
C LEU A 54 15.85 10.22 -18.87
N GLU A 55 14.91 10.03 -17.95
CA GLU A 55 13.86 9.03 -18.10
C GLU A 55 12.81 9.51 -19.11
N ASP A 56 12.73 8.82 -20.24
CA ASP A 56 11.63 8.95 -21.22
C ASP A 56 10.26 8.49 -20.62
N VAL A 57 10.27 8.04 -19.36
CA VAL A 57 9.17 7.52 -18.59
C VAL A 57 8.82 8.54 -17.50
N LYS A 58 7.65 9.17 -17.61
CA LYS A 58 7.19 10.12 -16.59
C LYS A 58 6.99 9.40 -15.24
N TYR A 59 7.84 9.71 -14.27
CA TYR A 59 7.71 9.24 -12.90
C TYR A 59 6.62 10.00 -12.15
N THR A 60 5.81 9.28 -11.37
CA THR A 60 4.76 9.85 -10.52
C THR A 60 4.75 9.13 -9.17
N SER A 61 4.96 9.87 -8.07
CA SER A 61 4.78 9.33 -6.72
C SER A 61 3.31 8.98 -6.46
N PHE A 62 3.05 7.93 -5.69
CA PHE A 62 1.71 7.54 -5.28
C PHE A 62 0.91 8.69 -4.64
N SER A 63 1.56 9.57 -3.87
CA SER A 63 0.91 10.73 -3.24
C SER A 63 0.40 11.79 -4.23
N LYS A 64 0.83 11.71 -5.49
CA LYS A 64 0.40 12.60 -6.59
C LYS A 64 -0.64 11.95 -7.51
N VAL A 65 -1.07 10.72 -7.19
CA VAL A 65 -2.06 9.98 -7.98
C VAL A 65 -3.45 10.57 -7.75
N ASP A 66 -4.18 10.74 -8.85
CA ASP A 66 -5.53 11.29 -8.88
C ASP A 66 -6.48 10.39 -9.72
N PRO A 67 -7.79 10.67 -9.77
CA PRO A 67 -8.71 9.90 -10.60
C PRO A 67 -8.37 9.89 -12.10
N MET A 68 -7.75 10.97 -12.62
CA MET A 68 -7.32 11.03 -14.03
C MET A 68 -6.20 10.04 -14.32
N THR A 69 -5.36 9.77 -13.32
CA THR A 69 -4.32 8.75 -13.38
C THR A 69 -4.91 7.37 -13.60
N LEU A 70 -6.00 7.01 -12.91
CA LEU A 70 -6.69 5.72 -13.13
C LEU A 70 -7.21 5.58 -14.56
N LEU A 71 -7.87 6.63 -15.08
CA LEU A 71 -8.35 6.66 -16.46
C LEU A 71 -7.22 6.45 -17.47
N SER A 72 -6.08 7.10 -17.25
CA SER A 72 -4.90 6.95 -18.12
C SER A 72 -4.26 5.56 -18.07
N LEU A 73 -4.48 4.83 -16.98
CA LEU A 73 -4.07 3.43 -16.80
C LEU A 73 -5.15 2.43 -17.23
N LYS A 74 -6.30 2.91 -17.72
CA LYS A 74 -7.47 2.08 -18.03
C LYS A 74 -7.91 1.23 -16.82
N ILE A 75 -7.75 1.78 -15.62
CA ILE A 75 -8.29 1.19 -14.39
C ILE A 75 -9.69 1.76 -14.20
N SER A 76 -10.69 0.90 -14.41
CA SER A 76 -12.09 1.20 -14.18
C SER A 76 -12.44 1.12 -12.69
N SER A 77 -13.57 1.71 -12.29
CA SER A 77 -14.03 1.69 -10.90
C SER A 77 -15.45 1.14 -10.77
N GLY A 78 -15.70 0.33 -9.74
CA GLY A 78 -17.00 -0.26 -9.43
C GLY A 78 -17.32 -0.28 -7.93
N PRO A 79 -18.58 -0.56 -7.56
CA PRO A 79 -18.97 -0.74 -6.17
C PRO A 79 -18.73 -2.17 -5.67
N LEU A 80 -18.53 -2.30 -4.35
CA LEU A 80 -18.67 -3.53 -3.59
C LEU A 80 -19.77 -3.32 -2.55
N PHE A 81 -20.74 -4.23 -2.47
CA PHE A 81 -21.82 -4.16 -1.49
C PHE A 81 -21.67 -5.29 -0.48
N LEU A 82 -21.83 -4.99 0.81
CA LEU A 82 -21.77 -6.02 1.84
C LEU A 82 -22.98 -6.96 1.71
N ILE A 83 -22.73 -8.27 1.64
CA ILE A 83 -23.78 -9.28 1.65
C ILE A 83 -24.43 -9.28 3.04
N SER A 84 -25.74 -8.98 3.11
CA SER A 84 -26.50 -8.83 4.36
C SER A 84 -26.35 -10.02 5.31
N ASP A 85 -26.37 -11.22 4.76
CA ASP A 85 -26.37 -12.48 5.52
C ASP A 85 -24.99 -12.76 6.12
N LYS A 86 -23.94 -12.33 5.42
CA LYS A 86 -22.54 -12.48 5.85
C LYS A 86 -22.17 -11.50 6.95
N ARG A 87 -22.93 -10.41 7.15
CA ARG A 87 -22.72 -9.45 8.24
C ARG A 87 -22.70 -10.13 9.62
N ARG A 88 -23.50 -11.18 9.83
CA ARG A 88 -23.51 -11.92 11.11
C ARG A 88 -22.26 -12.75 11.34
N GLU A 89 -21.67 -13.29 10.27
CA GLU A 89 -20.41 -14.06 10.34
C GLU A 89 -19.23 -13.14 10.70
N VAL A 90 -19.19 -11.91 10.16
CA VAL A 90 -18.16 -10.90 10.48
C VAL A 90 -18.14 -10.54 11.99
N LEU A 91 -19.32 -10.51 12.62
CA LEU A 91 -19.46 -10.15 14.03
C LEU A 91 -18.97 -11.27 14.98
N GLY A 92 -18.82 -12.50 14.48
CA GLY A 92 -18.46 -13.69 15.24
C GLY A 92 -16.95 -13.94 15.39
N LEU A 93 -16.14 -12.90 15.63
CA LEU A 93 -14.72 -13.07 15.95
C LEU A 93 -14.58 -13.79 17.30
N ALA A 94 -14.53 -15.13 17.25
CA ALA A 94 -14.35 -15.98 18.41
C ALA A 94 -13.05 -15.59 19.14
N GLU A 95 -13.12 -15.47 20.47
CA GLU A 95 -11.94 -15.24 21.29
C GLU A 95 -11.08 -16.51 21.32
N THR A 96 -9.83 -16.37 20.92
CA THR A 96 -8.82 -17.43 21.01
C THR A 96 -7.96 -17.19 22.25
N PRO A 97 -7.58 -18.23 23.02
CA PRO A 97 -6.71 -18.04 24.17
C PRO A 97 -5.39 -17.35 23.76
N GLY A 98 -5.02 -16.27 24.45
CA GLY A 98 -3.79 -15.52 24.18
C GLY A 98 -3.92 -14.35 23.20
N CYS A 99 -5.09 -14.13 22.59
CA CYS A 99 -5.35 -12.94 21.78
C CYS A 99 -5.68 -11.70 22.64
N LEU A 100 -5.52 -10.49 22.08
CA LEU A 100 -5.87 -9.23 22.75
C LEU A 100 -7.40 -9.12 22.89
N PRO A 101 -8.03 -9.22 24.08
CA PRO A 101 -9.49 -9.32 24.19
C PRO A 101 -10.26 -8.14 23.56
N ILE A 102 -11.51 -8.37 23.15
CA ILE A 102 -12.31 -7.31 22.51
C ILE A 102 -12.56 -6.14 23.47
N ASP A 103 -12.78 -6.41 24.75
CA ASP A 103 -13.02 -5.35 25.75
C ASP A 103 -11.76 -4.55 26.05
N THR A 104 -10.59 -5.20 26.07
CA THR A 104 -9.30 -4.50 26.14
C THR A 104 -9.11 -3.62 24.90
N THR A 105 -9.47 -4.11 23.71
CA THR A 105 -9.39 -3.33 22.47
C THR A 105 -10.29 -2.10 22.54
N ARG A 106 -11.54 -2.25 23.01
CA ARG A 106 -12.47 -1.13 23.22
C ARG A 106 -11.89 -0.09 24.19
N PHE A 107 -11.36 -0.55 25.32
CA PHE A 107 -10.73 0.32 26.31
C PHE A 107 -9.54 1.10 25.72
N LEU A 108 -8.66 0.44 24.97
CA LEU A 108 -7.52 1.10 24.31
C LEU A 108 -7.98 2.13 23.27
N ILE A 109 -8.98 1.82 22.46
CA ILE A 109 -9.56 2.78 21.51
C ILE A 109 -10.13 4.00 22.24
N SER A 110 -10.89 3.79 23.32
CA SER A 110 -11.41 4.88 24.15
C SER A 110 -10.31 5.74 24.75
N LEU A 111 -9.21 5.11 25.20
CA LEU A 111 -8.05 5.83 25.73
C LEU A 111 -7.38 6.69 24.64
N VAL A 112 -7.17 6.14 23.43
CA VAL A 112 -6.62 6.89 22.30
C VAL A 112 -7.52 8.07 21.96
N ARG A 113 -8.83 7.87 21.83
CA ARG A 113 -9.77 8.96 21.54
C ARG A 113 -9.85 10.01 22.66
N GLY A 114 -9.62 9.63 23.91
CA GLY A 114 -9.64 10.54 25.05
C GLY A 114 -8.36 11.37 25.22
N HIS A 115 -7.23 10.92 24.66
CA HIS A 115 -5.92 11.49 24.95
C HIS A 115 -5.07 11.83 23.72
N VAL A 116 -5.47 11.44 22.52
CA VAL A 116 -4.72 11.62 21.28
C VAL A 116 -5.59 12.35 20.25
N ALA A 117 -5.02 13.37 19.60
CA ALA A 117 -5.69 14.08 18.51
C ALA A 117 -5.74 13.21 17.24
N THR A 118 -6.82 12.42 17.09
CA THR A 118 -7.00 11.47 15.97
C THR A 118 -7.19 12.13 14.60
N VAL A 119 -7.36 13.46 14.56
CA VAL A 119 -7.38 14.27 13.32
C VAL A 119 -5.99 14.48 12.71
N THR A 120 -4.92 14.12 13.43
CA THR A 120 -3.53 14.21 12.95
C THR A 120 -3.06 12.87 12.39
N GLU A 121 -2.11 12.90 11.45
CA GLU A 121 -1.48 11.69 10.85
C GLU A 121 -0.96 10.74 11.96
N ALA A 122 -0.23 11.28 12.94
CA ALA A 122 0.27 10.46 14.06
C ALA A 122 -0.88 9.88 14.92
N GLY A 123 -1.92 10.67 15.17
CA GLY A 123 -3.03 10.25 16.01
C GLY A 123 -3.91 9.17 15.38
N CYS A 124 -4.22 9.30 14.09
CA CYS A 124 -4.96 8.26 13.37
C CYS A 124 -4.16 6.97 13.26
N ARG A 125 -2.82 7.04 13.05
CA ARG A 125 -1.94 5.86 13.05
C ARG A 125 -1.98 5.08 14.36
N ILE A 126 -2.03 5.76 15.51
CA ILE A 126 -2.15 5.09 16.80
C ILE A 126 -3.46 4.28 16.85
N LEU A 127 -4.57 4.87 16.41
CA LEU A 127 -5.87 4.20 16.36
C LEU A 127 -5.87 3.00 15.39
N ILE A 128 -5.30 3.18 14.19
CA ILE A 128 -5.15 2.11 13.19
C ILE A 128 -4.35 0.95 13.80
N ASN A 129 -3.21 1.24 14.44
CA ASN A 129 -2.38 0.23 15.09
C ASN A 129 -3.14 -0.56 16.16
N MET A 130 -3.98 0.08 16.98
CA MET A 130 -4.78 -0.65 17.98
C MET A 130 -5.73 -1.67 17.32
N LEU A 131 -6.37 -1.29 16.22
CA LEU A 131 -7.26 -2.17 15.46
C LEU A 131 -6.49 -3.30 14.78
N LEU A 132 -5.36 -3.00 14.14
CA LEU A 132 -4.52 -4.00 13.49
C LEU A 132 -3.93 -4.98 14.51
N LEU A 133 -3.48 -4.51 15.68
CA LEU A 133 -2.98 -5.37 16.76
C LEU A 133 -4.04 -6.36 17.24
N ARG A 134 -5.30 -5.93 17.36
CA ARG A 134 -6.40 -6.86 17.65
C ARG A 134 -6.53 -7.90 16.55
N VAL A 135 -6.60 -7.48 15.28
CA VAL A 135 -6.75 -8.39 14.14
C VAL A 135 -5.63 -9.42 14.11
N VAL A 136 -4.36 -9.00 14.16
CA VAL A 136 -3.23 -9.95 14.11
C VAL A 136 -3.21 -10.87 15.33
N SER A 137 -3.56 -10.38 16.53
CA SER A 137 -3.60 -11.23 17.72
C SER A 137 -4.62 -12.37 17.63
N VAL A 138 -5.73 -12.17 16.92
CA VAL A 138 -6.76 -13.20 16.71
C VAL A 138 -6.38 -14.15 15.57
N MET A 139 -5.62 -13.66 14.59
CA MET A 139 -5.26 -14.42 13.39
C MET A 139 -3.98 -15.26 13.54
N CYS A 140 -3.12 -14.96 14.52
CA CYS A 140 -1.94 -15.77 14.83
C CYS A 140 -2.36 -17.11 15.47
N LEU A 141 -2.58 -18.12 14.63
CA LEU A 141 -3.02 -19.46 15.04
C LEU A 141 -2.12 -20.54 14.45
N GLY A 142 -1.70 -21.47 15.30
CA GLY A 142 -0.94 -22.65 14.90
C GLY A 142 0.44 -22.28 14.35
N ASP A 143 0.70 -22.68 13.11
CA ASP A 143 1.96 -22.50 12.39
C ASP A 143 1.98 -21.24 11.50
N MET A 144 0.94 -20.41 11.54
CA MET A 144 0.84 -19.17 10.76
C MET A 144 0.87 -17.95 11.67
N THR A 145 1.59 -16.92 11.24
CA THR A 145 1.65 -15.61 11.92
C THR A 145 1.17 -14.51 10.98
N VAL A 146 0.59 -13.47 11.57
CA VAL A 146 0.24 -12.24 10.87
C VAL A 146 1.08 -11.11 11.43
N ASN A 147 1.79 -10.39 10.55
CA ASN A 147 2.75 -9.36 10.90
C ASN A 147 2.33 -8.03 10.27
N ILE A 148 2.59 -6.93 10.98
CA ILE A 148 2.30 -5.56 10.51
C ILE A 148 3.64 -4.93 10.15
N ILE A 149 3.79 -4.51 8.90
CA ILE A 149 4.97 -3.81 8.40
C ILE A 149 4.55 -2.37 8.08
N PRO A 150 4.84 -1.40 8.96
CA PRO A 150 4.56 0.00 8.67
C PRO A 150 5.48 0.52 7.56
N GLU A 151 5.02 1.52 6.82
CA GLU A 151 5.80 2.28 5.85
C GLU A 151 6.54 1.41 4.83
N PHE A 152 5.84 0.40 4.29
CA PHE A 152 6.45 -0.53 3.35
C PHE A 152 6.73 0.14 1.99
N PRO A 153 7.99 0.21 1.54
CA PRO A 153 8.32 0.82 0.26
C PRO A 153 7.94 -0.11 -0.89
N LEU A 154 7.20 0.41 -1.87
CA LEU A 154 6.97 -0.28 -3.14
C LEU A 154 7.95 0.22 -4.20
N PRO A 155 8.74 -0.69 -4.80
CA PRO A 155 9.69 -0.32 -5.84
C PRO A 155 8.97 0.19 -7.08
N ARG A 156 9.73 0.90 -7.90
CA ARG A 156 9.22 1.54 -9.10
C ARG A 156 8.64 0.51 -10.07
N THR A 157 7.38 0.72 -10.44
CA THR A 157 6.66 -0.11 -11.40
C THR A 157 6.30 0.71 -12.63
N THR A 158 6.61 0.17 -13.82
CA THR A 158 6.35 0.84 -15.10
C THR A 158 5.12 0.25 -15.79
N PHE A 159 4.16 1.11 -16.13
CA PHE A 159 2.96 0.76 -16.89
C PHE A 159 3.03 1.32 -18.30
N LYS A 160 2.47 0.57 -19.26
CA LYS A 160 2.30 1.02 -20.63
C LYS A 160 0.99 1.81 -20.74
N ARG A 161 1.04 2.99 -21.36
CA ARG A 161 -0.11 3.81 -21.73
C ARG A 161 -0.15 4.01 -23.24
N ASP A 162 -1.31 4.44 -23.74
CA ASP A 162 -1.47 4.82 -25.15
C ASP A 162 -0.57 6.01 -25.53
N SER A 163 -0.25 6.89 -24.57
CA SER A 163 0.61 8.07 -24.75
C SER A 163 2.08 7.87 -24.35
N GLY A 164 2.50 6.65 -24.01
CA GLY A 164 3.88 6.36 -23.60
C GLY A 164 3.98 5.48 -22.36
N LYS A 165 5.15 5.45 -21.73
CA LYS A 165 5.36 4.72 -20.46
C LYS A 165 5.21 5.69 -19.29
N CYS A 166 4.66 5.20 -18.19
CA CYS A 166 4.65 5.92 -16.92
C CYS A 166 5.13 5.00 -15.81
N SER A 167 5.77 5.56 -14.79
CA SER A 167 6.26 4.78 -13.65
C SER A 167 5.74 5.35 -12.34
N PHE A 168 5.49 4.46 -11.38
CA PHE A 168 5.03 4.83 -10.04
C PHE A 168 5.82 4.10 -8.97
N SER A 169 6.03 4.78 -7.85
CA SER A 169 6.52 4.22 -6.59
C SER A 169 6.03 5.06 -5.43
N GLY A 170 6.23 4.54 -4.23
CA GLY A 170 5.90 5.22 -2.99
C GLY A 170 5.83 4.22 -1.86
N VAL A 171 5.13 4.62 -0.80
CA VAL A 171 5.04 3.86 0.44
C VAL A 171 3.59 3.42 0.65
N VAL A 172 3.41 2.18 1.11
CA VAL A 172 2.15 1.68 1.67
C VAL A 172 2.23 1.89 3.18
N ASP A 173 1.25 2.58 3.77
CA ASP A 173 1.32 2.98 5.18
C ASP A 173 1.39 1.77 6.12
N PHE A 174 0.63 0.70 5.83
CA PHE A 174 0.76 -0.59 6.50
C PHE A 174 0.59 -1.74 5.51
N LEU A 175 1.58 -2.62 5.46
CA LEU A 175 1.47 -3.91 4.81
C LEU A 175 1.23 -4.99 5.87
N VAL A 176 0.07 -5.65 5.81
CA VAL A 176 -0.24 -6.74 6.74
C VAL A 176 -0.02 -8.07 6.04
N THR A 177 0.89 -8.87 6.58
CA THR A 177 1.38 -10.10 5.94
C THR A 177 1.10 -11.32 6.78
N LYS A 178 0.48 -12.35 6.17
CA LYS A 178 0.26 -13.67 6.75
C LYS A 178 1.21 -14.70 6.13
N LEU A 179 1.95 -15.42 6.97
CA LEU A 179 2.95 -16.41 6.51
C LEU A 179 3.27 -17.45 7.61
N PRO A 180 4.01 -18.54 7.28
CA PRO A 180 4.42 -19.52 8.28
C PRO A 180 5.31 -18.90 9.38
N ALA A 181 5.00 -19.19 10.65
CA ALA A 181 5.63 -18.63 11.85
C ALA A 181 7.17 -18.74 11.86
N ARG A 182 7.71 -19.78 11.23
CA ARG A 182 9.17 -20.00 11.14
C ARG A 182 9.93 -18.92 10.37
N TYR A 183 9.24 -18.10 9.56
CA TYR A 183 9.87 -17.01 8.82
C TYR A 183 9.59 -15.62 9.41
N THR A 184 8.95 -15.54 10.58
CA THR A 184 8.65 -14.25 11.23
C THR A 184 9.91 -13.43 11.48
N ASP A 185 10.94 -14.01 12.09
CA ASP A 185 12.18 -13.29 12.39
C ASP A 185 12.89 -12.80 11.12
N TYR A 186 12.83 -13.60 10.04
CA TYR A 186 13.37 -13.21 8.74
C TYR A 186 12.61 -12.03 8.13
N LEU A 187 11.27 -12.07 8.14
CA LEU A 187 10.42 -10.97 7.70
C LEU A 187 10.68 -9.70 8.52
N MET A 188 10.74 -9.81 9.85
CA MET A 188 10.89 -8.66 10.74
C MET A 188 12.30 -8.05 10.69
N GLY A 189 13.31 -8.83 10.31
CA GLY A 189 14.69 -8.35 10.13
C GLY A 189 14.87 -7.53 8.84
N ASP A 190 14.31 -7.99 7.72
CA ASP A 190 14.35 -7.27 6.44
C ASP A 190 13.08 -7.56 5.61
N PRO A 191 12.01 -6.75 5.78
CA PRO A 191 10.75 -7.01 5.11
C PRO A 191 10.83 -6.95 3.58
N THR A 192 11.65 -6.04 3.03
CA THR A 192 11.76 -5.86 1.58
C THR A 192 12.43 -7.06 0.92
N THR A 193 13.54 -7.54 1.47
CA THR A 193 14.22 -8.73 0.95
C THR A 193 13.38 -9.99 1.16
N ALA A 194 12.70 -10.12 2.31
CA ALA A 194 11.85 -11.26 2.60
C ALA A 194 10.68 -11.38 1.60
N LEU A 195 9.97 -10.27 1.34
CA LEU A 195 8.81 -10.24 0.44
C LEU A 195 9.20 -10.23 -1.04
N GLY A 196 10.39 -9.74 -1.39
CA GLY A 196 10.95 -9.88 -2.74
C GLY A 196 11.26 -11.33 -3.12
N ASN A 197 11.46 -12.20 -2.12
CA ASN A 197 11.75 -13.63 -2.29
C ASN A 197 10.58 -14.52 -1.86
N SER A 198 9.36 -14.17 -2.27
CA SER A 198 8.12 -14.85 -1.87
C SER A 198 8.14 -16.37 -2.08
N GLY A 199 8.85 -16.87 -3.09
CA GLY A 199 9.02 -18.31 -3.34
C GLY A 199 9.81 -19.06 -2.24
N TYR A 200 10.71 -18.39 -1.52
CA TYR A 200 11.51 -19.00 -0.44
C TYR A 200 10.71 -19.16 0.86
N ILE A 201 9.82 -18.21 1.14
CA ILE A 201 9.02 -18.17 2.38
C ILE A 201 7.63 -18.81 2.22
N GLY A 202 7.37 -19.44 1.08
CA GLY A 202 6.12 -20.18 0.84
C GLY A 202 4.91 -19.31 0.53
N GLY A 203 5.11 -18.15 -0.09
CA GLY A 203 4.02 -17.30 -0.60
C GLY A 203 3.24 -16.60 0.52
N PRO A 204 3.70 -15.43 1.00
CA PRO A 204 2.95 -14.63 1.96
C PRO A 204 1.64 -14.14 1.34
N THR A 205 0.55 -14.16 2.10
CA THR A 205 -0.67 -13.41 1.75
C THR A 205 -0.57 -12.02 2.35
N THR A 206 -0.67 -10.99 1.51
CA THR A 206 -0.42 -9.59 1.91
C THR A 206 -1.60 -8.69 1.59
N SER A 207 -2.14 -8.00 2.59
CA SER A 207 -3.17 -6.98 2.41
C SER A 207 -2.56 -5.58 2.57
N ASN A 208 -2.92 -4.68 1.65
CA ASN A 208 -2.39 -3.31 1.64
C ASN A 208 -3.34 -2.37 2.39
N ILE A 209 -2.83 -1.63 3.37
CA ILE A 209 -3.62 -0.66 4.13
C ILE A 209 -3.01 0.72 3.94
N PHE A 210 -3.83 1.63 3.43
CA PHE A 210 -3.47 3.01 3.11
C PHE A 210 -4.13 3.95 4.09
N GLU A 211 -3.33 4.87 4.61
CA GLU A 211 -3.80 5.93 5.46
C GLU A 211 -4.33 7.09 4.61
N ALA A 212 -5.53 7.54 4.94
CA ALA A 212 -6.10 8.74 4.35
C ALA A 212 -5.62 9.98 5.12
N LYS A 213 -4.81 10.81 4.46
CA LYS A 213 -4.31 12.09 5.02
C LYS A 213 -5.36 13.18 5.17
N ARG A 214 -6.63 12.91 4.87
CA ARG A 214 -7.76 13.86 4.90
C ARG A 214 -8.99 13.18 5.46
N ASP A 215 -9.97 13.96 5.93
CA ASP A 215 -11.30 13.51 6.40
C ASP A 215 -12.16 12.80 5.31
N ASN A 216 -11.60 12.59 4.11
CA ASN A 216 -12.24 11.91 3.02
C ASN A 216 -11.39 10.71 2.59
N VAL A 217 -11.66 9.55 3.20
CA VAL A 217 -11.02 8.28 2.86
C VAL A 217 -11.17 7.90 1.39
N ARG A 218 -12.27 8.30 0.71
CA ARG A 218 -12.44 8.03 -0.72
C ARG A 218 -11.47 8.79 -1.61
N ALA A 219 -10.98 9.95 -1.16
CA ALA A 219 -10.02 10.72 -1.94
C ALA A 219 -8.66 10.02 -2.09
N ALA A 220 -8.33 9.09 -1.18
CA ALA A 220 -7.11 8.29 -1.24
C ALA A 220 -7.26 6.98 -2.03
N LEU A 221 -8.48 6.63 -2.49
CA LEU A 221 -8.71 5.41 -3.27
C LEU A 221 -7.91 5.34 -4.59
N PRO A 222 -7.74 6.43 -5.38
CA PRO A 222 -6.91 6.38 -6.58
C PRO A 222 -5.46 6.01 -6.28
N GLN A 223 -4.88 6.61 -5.23
CA GLN A 223 -3.54 6.29 -4.75
C GLN A 223 -3.44 4.81 -4.37
N ALA A 224 -4.38 4.32 -3.55
CA ALA A 224 -4.42 2.94 -3.10
C ALA A 224 -4.56 1.95 -4.27
N ALA A 225 -5.39 2.29 -5.27
CA ALA A 225 -5.59 1.47 -6.47
C ALA A 225 -4.32 1.37 -7.34
N VAL A 226 -3.58 2.47 -7.54
CA VAL A 226 -2.33 2.44 -8.31
C VAL A 226 -1.22 1.69 -7.56
N ALA A 227 -1.15 1.84 -6.24
CA ALA A 227 -0.22 1.08 -5.42
C ALA A 227 -0.54 -0.42 -5.44
N ALA A 228 -1.82 -0.79 -5.34
CA ALA A 228 -2.29 -2.16 -5.53
C ALA A 228 -1.97 -2.71 -6.92
N ALA A 229 -2.19 -1.92 -7.98
CA ALA A 229 -1.82 -2.29 -9.34
C ALA A 229 -0.31 -2.53 -9.49
N SER A 230 0.49 -1.67 -8.85
CA SER A 230 1.96 -1.79 -8.85
C SER A 230 2.39 -3.07 -8.15
N TYR A 231 1.80 -3.35 -6.98
CA TYR A 231 2.04 -4.57 -6.22
C TYR A 231 1.67 -5.83 -7.01
N CYS A 232 0.50 -5.87 -7.64
CA CYS A 232 0.10 -6.97 -8.51
C CYS A 232 1.08 -7.19 -9.65
N GLN A 233 1.58 -6.12 -10.27
CA GLN A 233 2.55 -6.24 -11.36
C GLN A 233 3.91 -6.77 -10.87
N LEU A 234 4.40 -6.30 -9.72
CA LEU A 234 5.68 -6.73 -9.14
C LEU A 234 5.65 -8.20 -8.71
N GLN A 235 4.54 -8.63 -8.10
CA GLN A 235 4.40 -9.98 -7.55
C GLN A 235 3.77 -10.98 -8.53
N GLY A 236 3.40 -10.54 -9.73
CA GLY A 236 2.72 -11.39 -10.72
C GLY A 236 1.33 -11.86 -10.27
N LEU A 237 0.63 -11.06 -9.46
CA LEU A 237 -0.71 -11.36 -8.95
C LEU A 237 -1.80 -10.81 -9.88
N PHE A 238 -2.96 -11.46 -9.84
CA PHE A 238 -4.16 -11.02 -10.57
C PHE A 238 -5.07 -10.14 -9.72
N ALA A 239 -5.08 -10.31 -8.40
CA ALA A 239 -5.89 -9.51 -7.52
C ALA A 239 -5.12 -9.17 -6.24
N VAL A 240 -5.45 -8.01 -5.66
CA VAL A 240 -5.06 -7.68 -4.30
C VAL A 240 -6.21 -6.98 -3.59
N ARG A 241 -6.34 -7.27 -2.30
CA ARG A 241 -7.24 -6.55 -1.41
C ARG A 241 -6.51 -5.47 -0.66
N GLY A 242 -7.25 -4.45 -0.30
CA GLY A 242 -6.73 -3.44 0.57
C GLY A 242 -7.81 -2.63 1.24
N VAL A 243 -7.34 -1.68 2.02
CA VAL A 243 -8.17 -0.82 2.84
C VAL A 243 -7.62 0.59 2.79
N VAL A 244 -8.51 1.56 2.71
CA VAL A 244 -8.19 2.98 2.91
C VAL A 244 -8.86 3.44 4.19
N THR A 245 -8.11 4.06 5.09
CA THR A 245 -8.63 4.41 6.43
C THR A 245 -8.03 5.66 7.04
N SER A 246 -8.83 6.35 7.85
CA SER A 246 -8.40 7.41 8.77
C SER A 246 -8.35 6.92 10.23
N GLY A 247 -8.41 5.61 10.47
CA GLY A 247 -8.65 5.00 11.79
C GLY A 247 -10.11 5.05 12.22
N GLU A 248 -10.83 6.12 11.87
CA GLU A 248 -12.25 6.30 12.18
C GLU A 248 -13.18 5.84 11.04
N GLN A 249 -12.78 6.11 9.79
CA GLN A 249 -13.50 5.73 8.58
C GLN A 249 -12.70 4.69 7.81
N TRP A 250 -13.41 3.77 7.16
CA TRP A 250 -12.82 2.59 6.52
C TRP A 250 -13.52 2.32 5.18
N VAL A 251 -12.74 2.21 4.11
CA VAL A 251 -13.20 1.79 2.78
C VAL A 251 -12.36 0.58 2.37
N PHE A 252 -13.02 -0.56 2.17
CA PHE A 252 -12.38 -1.77 1.68
C PHE A 252 -12.43 -1.78 0.17
N PHE A 253 -11.39 -2.30 -0.47
CA PHE A 253 -11.35 -2.41 -1.91
C PHE A 253 -10.67 -3.69 -2.38
N VAL A 254 -10.99 -4.09 -3.60
CA VAL A 254 -10.32 -5.13 -4.36
C VAL A 254 -9.84 -4.51 -5.66
N TYR A 255 -8.57 -4.69 -5.98
CA TYR A 255 -8.02 -4.39 -7.29
C TYR A 255 -7.82 -5.69 -8.06
N GLU A 256 -8.31 -5.72 -9.30
CA GLU A 256 -8.16 -6.84 -10.22
C GLU A 256 -7.42 -6.36 -11.48
N ARG A 257 -6.42 -7.15 -11.88
CA ARG A 257 -5.65 -6.96 -13.10
C ARG A 257 -6.21 -7.86 -14.19
N HIS A 258 -6.56 -7.27 -15.32
CA HIS A 258 -6.96 -8.01 -16.51
C HIS A 258 -5.75 -8.41 -17.36
N THR A 259 -5.94 -9.42 -18.20
CA THR A 259 -4.89 -9.96 -19.09
C THR A 259 -4.50 -9.00 -20.21
N ASP A 260 -5.39 -8.08 -20.58
CA ASP A 260 -5.13 -7.03 -21.58
C ASP A 260 -4.33 -5.83 -21.03
N GLY A 261 -3.94 -5.89 -19.75
CA GLY A 261 -3.19 -4.84 -19.07
C GLY A 261 -4.06 -3.74 -18.47
N THR A 262 -5.39 -3.81 -18.60
CA THR A 262 -6.34 -2.95 -17.89
C THR A 262 -6.57 -3.46 -16.46
N GLY A 263 -7.35 -2.70 -15.68
CA GLY A 263 -7.72 -3.12 -14.34
C GLY A 263 -9.11 -2.65 -13.92
N LEU A 264 -9.54 -3.19 -12.79
CA LEU A 264 -10.78 -2.83 -12.13
C LEU A 264 -10.50 -2.66 -10.64
N VAL A 265 -10.86 -1.51 -10.08
CA VAL A 265 -10.91 -1.32 -8.62
C VAL A 265 -12.36 -1.27 -8.18
N GLN A 266 -12.73 -2.15 -7.26
CA GLN A 266 -14.06 -2.15 -6.66
C GLN A 266 -13.95 -1.76 -5.19
N SER A 267 -14.84 -0.92 -4.70
CA SER A 267 -14.75 -0.38 -3.34
C SER A 267 -16.08 -0.40 -2.59
N SER A 268 -16.01 -0.63 -1.29
CA SER A 268 -17.16 -0.66 -0.40
C SER A 268 -17.78 0.72 -0.16
N PRO A 269 -18.99 0.79 0.44
CA PRO A 269 -19.40 1.93 1.25
C PRO A 269 -18.35 2.29 2.30
N GLU A 270 -18.49 3.50 2.86
CA GLU A 270 -17.69 3.88 4.02
C GLU A 270 -18.28 3.21 5.27
N TYR A 271 -17.40 2.65 6.11
CA TYR A 271 -17.74 2.14 7.43
C TYR A 271 -17.09 3.03 8.49
N THR A 272 -17.84 3.37 9.53
CA THR A 272 -17.37 4.23 10.62
C THR A 272 -17.26 3.44 11.90
N LEU A 273 -16.19 3.63 12.65
CA LEU A 273 -16.00 2.99 13.96
C LEU A 273 -17.07 3.45 14.96
N GLY A 274 -17.58 4.67 14.81
CA GLY A 274 -18.68 5.21 15.61
C GLY A 274 -18.23 5.63 17.01
N GLN A 275 -18.92 6.58 17.64
CA GLN A 275 -18.49 7.08 18.96
C GLN A 275 -18.55 5.99 20.03
N ASN A 276 -19.55 5.10 19.95
CA ASN A 276 -19.75 3.99 20.88
C ASN A 276 -19.19 2.67 20.37
N LEU A 277 -18.32 2.70 19.36
CA LEU A 277 -17.67 1.53 18.77
C LEU A 277 -18.65 0.55 18.11
N GLU A 278 -19.82 1.03 17.66
CA GLU A 278 -20.85 0.22 17.00
C GLU A 278 -20.36 -0.42 15.69
N GLY A 279 -19.39 0.19 15.01
CA GLY A 279 -18.79 -0.35 13.79
C GLY A 279 -17.61 -1.30 14.03
N LEU A 280 -17.11 -1.41 15.26
CA LEU A 280 -15.84 -2.08 15.56
C LEU A 280 -15.81 -3.52 15.09
N ALA A 281 -16.81 -4.32 15.45
CA ALA A 281 -16.82 -5.75 15.12
C ALA A 281 -16.91 -5.98 13.59
N LEU A 282 -17.67 -5.14 12.88
CA LEU A 282 -17.74 -5.18 11.41
C LEU A 282 -16.39 -4.85 10.78
N ILE A 283 -15.73 -3.78 11.21
CA ILE A 283 -14.43 -3.37 10.69
C ILE A 283 -13.37 -4.44 10.95
N LEU A 284 -13.30 -4.99 12.16
CA LEU A 284 -12.34 -6.03 12.53
C LEU A 284 -12.51 -7.30 11.69
N GLY A 285 -13.75 -7.75 11.48
CA GLY A 285 -13.97 -8.95 10.69
C GLY A 285 -13.75 -8.73 9.17
N LEU A 286 -14.04 -7.54 8.64
CA LEU A 286 -13.69 -7.18 7.27
C LEU A 286 -12.17 -7.06 7.07
N LEU A 287 -11.43 -6.54 8.07
CA LEU A 287 -9.96 -6.55 8.06
C LEU A 287 -9.40 -7.96 8.02
N ARG A 288 -9.93 -8.85 8.89
CA ARG A 288 -9.56 -10.26 8.89
C ARG A 288 -9.80 -10.90 7.52
N ASP A 289 -10.98 -10.71 6.94
CA ASP A 289 -11.29 -11.23 5.60
C ASP A 289 -10.32 -10.70 4.54
N SER A 290 -10.05 -9.39 4.56
CA SER A 290 -9.11 -8.76 3.64
C SER A 290 -7.71 -9.35 3.74
N ILE A 291 -7.28 -9.79 4.93
CA ILE A 291 -5.98 -10.44 5.14
C ILE A 291 -6.01 -11.92 4.74
N ASP A 292 -7.05 -12.66 5.13
CA ASP A 292 -7.19 -14.09 4.79
C ASP A 292 -7.31 -14.30 3.27
N ASN A 293 -7.95 -13.36 2.56
CA ASN A 293 -8.22 -13.41 1.13
C ASN A 293 -7.42 -12.37 0.33
N ALA A 294 -6.26 -11.95 0.83
CA ALA A 294 -5.58 -10.75 0.35
C ALA A 294 -5.20 -10.74 -1.13
N THR A 295 -5.05 -11.91 -1.75
CA THR A 295 -4.72 -12.06 -3.18
C THR A 295 -5.86 -12.70 -4.00
N SER A 296 -7.06 -12.79 -3.42
CA SER A 296 -8.24 -13.40 -4.06
C SER A 296 -9.24 -12.34 -4.53
N SER A 297 -9.74 -12.53 -5.75
CA SER A 297 -10.90 -11.82 -6.31
C SER A 297 -12.23 -12.24 -5.66
N ASP A 298 -12.30 -13.40 -5.01
CA ASP A 298 -13.56 -14.00 -4.56
C ASP A 298 -14.25 -13.20 -3.45
N HIS A 299 -15.34 -12.52 -3.73
CA HIS A 299 -15.99 -11.63 -2.77
C HIS A 299 -16.78 -12.38 -1.66
N THR A 300 -16.10 -12.98 -0.69
CA THR A 300 -16.73 -13.77 0.39
C THR A 300 -17.77 -12.96 1.19
N PHE A 301 -17.51 -11.68 1.45
CA PHE A 301 -18.40 -10.78 2.17
C PHE A 301 -19.04 -9.70 1.29
N PHE A 302 -18.63 -9.58 0.03
CA PHE A 302 -19.08 -8.51 -0.87
C PHE A 302 -19.79 -9.07 -2.10
N THR A 303 -20.63 -8.26 -2.74
CA THR A 303 -21.23 -8.52 -4.06
C THR A 303 -21.01 -7.29 -4.93
N THR A 304 -20.99 -7.49 -6.25
CA THR A 304 -20.84 -6.42 -7.24
C THR A 304 -22.19 -5.93 -7.78
N THR A 305 -23.27 -6.66 -7.45
CA THR A 305 -24.66 -6.40 -7.84
C THR A 305 -25.56 -6.25 -6.63
#